data_AF-A0AA41S5N8-F1
#
_entry.id   AF-A0AA41S5N8-F1
#
_cell.length_a   1.000
_cell.length_b   1.000
_cell.length_c   1.000
_cell.angle_alpha   90.00
_cell.angle_beta   90.00
_cell.angle_gamma   90.00
#
_symmetry.space_group_name_H-M   'P 1'
#
loop_
_entity.id
_entity.type
_entity.pdbx_description
1 polymer ?
#
loop_
_entity_poly.entity_id
_entity_poly.type
_entity_poly.pdbx_seq_one_letter_code
_entity_poly.pdbx_strand_id
1 'polypeptide(L)'
;MVAVIAKQFALLHNALKFELLHLLTAILSSNYAAPVHNSLRLMLNESWTTYMRVGIVAVLQNRVVSAEKLQALILAESVISIVGENWLIDQNKLLNDSGIVRIPADRCLLLVLESSRVEIAVLLNEISRLKYEENESVRGEIIGLKLRNLAVAFSLIEKAIKLISNVCGDEEADAGSPISESTLGKVFAGLTETIGVVLEFLQDAKEHGQMKGDDLIASVRVVGSYLAETPFACKEKVHNLLEYMLSVEGEDEPSPFLSICFLLPMLCQITMDIEGCKMLASFGGHNSVIECLVKMIGLTSTGVDSSTIFMACDTIMNILLKREDIGIQFDGSIQMHLLAALASWTENTTDQSVIMMASTICSLIFDSTSEEALLNHPNVGRAILNKLSQLIVRSMATYGQGMTDDGKADVDLHQIISKQYGGWANRFPEIKKALQLMKQ
;
A
#
# COMPACT_ATOMS: atom_id res chain seq x y z
N MET A 1 25.65 -14.09 -21.35
CA MET A 1 24.65 -14.24 -22.44
C MET A 1 23.66 -13.08 -22.46
N VAL A 2 22.87 -12.87 -21.39
CA VAL A 2 21.87 -11.76 -21.31
C VAL A 2 22.46 -10.40 -21.66
N ALA A 3 23.64 -10.05 -21.12
CA ALA A 3 24.31 -8.78 -21.45
C ALA A 3 24.63 -8.60 -22.95
N VAL A 4 25.02 -9.67 -23.64
CA VAL A 4 25.32 -9.64 -25.09
C VAL A 4 24.04 -9.45 -25.89
N ILE A 5 22.97 -10.16 -25.52
CA ILE A 5 21.65 -10.04 -26.14
C ILE A 5 21.10 -8.63 -25.92
N ALA A 6 21.21 -8.09 -24.70
CA ALA A 6 20.81 -6.72 -24.37
C ALA A 6 21.52 -5.69 -25.26
N LYS A 7 22.83 -5.83 -25.45
CA LYS A 7 23.61 -4.96 -26.34
C LYS A 7 23.08 -4.99 -27.77
N GLN A 8 22.83 -6.18 -28.32
CA GLN A 8 22.28 -6.30 -29.67
C GLN A 8 20.86 -5.74 -29.77
N PHE A 9 20.03 -5.97 -28.76
CA PHE A 9 18.68 -5.43 -28.67
C PHE A 9 18.68 -3.88 -28.66
N ALA A 10 19.65 -3.26 -27.98
CA ALA A 10 19.83 -1.82 -27.98
C ALA A 10 20.20 -1.27 -29.37
N LEU A 11 21.10 -1.94 -30.08
CA LEU A 11 21.71 -1.44 -31.32
C LEU A 11 20.91 -1.75 -32.60
N LEU A 12 20.11 -2.82 -32.60
CA LEU A 12 19.35 -3.21 -33.79
C LEU A 12 18.07 -2.39 -33.96
N HIS A 13 17.73 -2.12 -35.22
CA HIS A 13 16.54 -1.37 -35.66
C HIS A 13 15.73 -2.12 -36.75
N ASN A 14 15.95 -3.43 -36.88
CA ASN A 14 15.26 -4.31 -37.84
C ASN A 14 14.42 -5.37 -37.11
N ALA A 15 13.84 -6.32 -37.85
CA ALA A 15 12.98 -7.36 -37.30
C ALA A 15 13.62 -8.18 -36.17
N LEU A 16 14.94 -8.40 -36.23
CA LEU A 16 15.69 -9.14 -35.19
C LEU A 16 15.60 -8.44 -33.82
N LYS A 17 15.38 -7.12 -33.77
CA LYS A 17 15.16 -6.41 -32.50
C LYS A 17 13.99 -7.00 -31.72
N PHE A 18 12.89 -7.35 -32.40
CA PHE A 18 11.70 -7.92 -31.78
C PHE A 18 11.95 -9.37 -31.35
N GLU A 19 12.68 -10.17 -32.14
CA GLU A 19 13.09 -11.51 -31.71
C GLU A 19 13.93 -11.48 -30.43
N LEU A 20 14.87 -10.53 -30.33
CA LEU A 20 15.65 -10.34 -29.11
C LEU A 20 14.80 -9.82 -27.95
N LEU A 21 13.81 -8.95 -28.20
CA LEU A 21 12.84 -8.52 -27.19
C LEU A 21 12.10 -9.74 -26.62
N HIS A 22 11.48 -10.55 -27.48
CA HIS A 22 10.75 -11.76 -27.06
C HIS A 22 11.64 -12.74 -26.30
N LEU A 23 12.88 -12.95 -26.75
CA LEU A 23 13.84 -13.82 -26.07
C LEU A 23 14.22 -13.30 -24.69
N LEU A 24 14.51 -12.00 -24.56
CA LEU A 24 14.84 -11.37 -23.28
C LEU A 24 13.65 -11.44 -22.32
N THR A 25 12.45 -11.15 -22.80
CA THR A 25 11.23 -11.25 -22.00
C THR A 25 11.01 -12.68 -21.53
N ALA A 26 11.15 -13.68 -22.41
CA ALA A 26 10.99 -15.08 -22.05
C ALA A 26 12.01 -15.55 -21.00
N ILE A 27 13.26 -15.09 -21.07
CA ILE A 27 14.29 -15.44 -20.09
C ILE A 27 13.99 -14.79 -18.72
N LEU A 28 13.60 -13.52 -18.70
CA LEU A 28 13.51 -12.75 -17.46
C LEU A 28 12.15 -12.85 -16.77
N SER A 29 11.06 -13.10 -17.50
CA SER A 29 9.70 -13.24 -16.95
C SER A 29 9.29 -14.69 -16.67
N SER A 30 10.22 -15.64 -16.82
CA SER A 30 9.98 -17.06 -16.54
C SER A 30 9.85 -17.33 -15.05
N ASN A 31 8.99 -18.29 -14.68
CA ASN A 31 8.84 -18.76 -13.30
C ASN A 31 10.14 -19.34 -12.71
N TYR A 32 11.11 -19.70 -13.56
CA TYR A 32 12.42 -20.23 -13.16
C TYR A 32 13.53 -19.18 -13.27
N ALA A 33 13.21 -17.90 -13.42
CA ALA A 33 14.19 -16.84 -13.64
C ALA A 33 14.99 -16.46 -12.38
N ALA A 34 14.60 -16.93 -11.18
CA ALA A 34 15.22 -16.53 -9.92
C ALA A 34 16.76 -16.69 -9.87
N PRO A 35 17.38 -17.79 -10.35
CA PRO A 35 18.84 -17.90 -10.40
C PRO A 35 19.48 -16.89 -11.35
N VAL A 36 18.81 -16.59 -12.47
CA VAL A 36 19.26 -15.58 -13.45
C VAL A 36 19.17 -14.20 -12.84
N HIS A 37 18.06 -13.86 -12.18
CA HIS A 37 17.87 -12.59 -11.49
C HIS A 37 18.95 -12.37 -10.42
N ASN A 38 19.23 -13.38 -9.60
CA ASN A 38 20.28 -13.29 -8.57
C ASN A 38 21.66 -13.07 -9.19
N SER A 39 21.96 -13.75 -10.29
CA SER A 39 23.24 -13.54 -11.01
C SER A 39 23.33 -12.12 -11.56
N LEU A 40 22.25 -11.60 -12.16
CA LEU A 40 22.21 -10.24 -12.71
C LEU A 40 22.31 -9.15 -11.63
N ARG A 41 21.74 -9.38 -10.43
CA ARG A 41 21.91 -8.49 -9.26
C ARG A 41 23.34 -8.38 -8.78
N LEU A 42 24.17 -9.42 -9.00
CA LEU A 42 25.60 -9.37 -8.67
C LEU A 42 26.41 -8.64 -9.76
N MET A 43 25.82 -8.40 -10.93
CA MET A 43 26.45 -7.79 -12.10
C MET A 43 25.91 -6.37 -12.37
N LEU A 44 25.45 -5.64 -11.34
CA LEU A 44 24.85 -4.30 -11.49
C LEU A 44 25.80 -3.25 -12.08
N ASN A 45 27.12 -3.47 -12.00
CA ASN A 45 28.14 -2.60 -12.58
C ASN A 45 28.31 -2.79 -14.10
N GLU A 46 27.61 -3.76 -14.71
CA GLU A 46 27.68 -4.01 -16.15
C GLU A 46 26.67 -3.19 -16.95
N SER A 47 27.05 -2.84 -18.18
CA SER A 47 26.30 -2.01 -19.13
C SER A 47 24.97 -2.61 -19.62
N TRP A 48 24.63 -3.85 -19.23
CA TRP A 48 23.42 -4.52 -19.70
C TRP A 48 22.14 -3.79 -19.31
N THR A 49 22.09 -3.19 -18.12
CA THR A 49 20.93 -2.43 -17.63
C THR A 49 20.66 -1.22 -18.52
N THR A 50 21.71 -0.52 -18.96
CA THR A 50 21.59 0.62 -19.89
C THR A 50 21.19 0.15 -21.29
N TYR A 51 21.76 -0.95 -21.78
CA TYR A 51 21.35 -1.51 -23.07
C TYR A 51 19.87 -1.94 -23.08
N MET A 52 19.38 -2.56 -22.01
CA MET A 52 17.95 -2.86 -21.85
C MET A 52 17.10 -1.59 -21.94
N ARG A 53 17.49 -0.54 -21.22
CA ARG A 53 16.78 0.76 -21.22
C ARG A 53 16.70 1.34 -22.62
N VAL A 54 17.82 1.36 -23.34
CA VAL A 54 17.90 1.86 -24.72
C VAL A 54 16.99 1.08 -25.66
N GLY A 55 17.04 -0.25 -25.61
CA GLY A 55 16.22 -1.11 -26.44
C GLY A 55 14.72 -0.92 -26.16
N ILE A 56 14.31 -0.91 -24.89
CA ILE A 56 12.91 -0.69 -24.47
C ILE A 56 12.41 0.67 -24.92
N VAL A 57 13.16 1.75 -24.65
CA VAL A 57 12.79 3.11 -25.07
C VAL A 57 12.62 3.19 -26.59
N ALA A 58 13.50 2.55 -27.36
CA ALA A 58 13.37 2.50 -28.80
C ALA A 58 12.10 1.76 -29.27
N VAL A 59 11.63 0.74 -28.55
CA VAL A 59 10.37 0.06 -28.89
C VAL A 59 9.17 0.94 -28.52
N LEU A 60 9.12 1.46 -27.29
CA LEU A 60 7.98 2.23 -26.78
C LEU A 60 7.78 3.57 -27.52
N GLN A 61 8.87 4.23 -27.91
CA GLN A 61 8.83 5.50 -28.63
C GLN A 61 8.36 5.37 -30.08
N ASN A 62 8.57 4.21 -30.70
CA ASN A 62 8.24 4.01 -32.11
C ASN A 62 6.78 3.58 -32.31
N ARG A 63 6.28 3.78 -33.53
CA ARG A 63 4.96 3.29 -33.95
C ARG A 63 5.03 1.80 -34.27
N VAL A 64 5.05 0.99 -33.22
CA VAL A 64 5.00 -0.47 -33.28
C VAL A 64 3.62 -0.97 -32.84
N VAL A 65 3.27 -2.20 -33.22
CA VAL A 65 2.02 -2.85 -32.81
C VAL A 65 1.95 -3.01 -31.29
N SER A 66 0.74 -2.97 -30.71
CA SER A 66 0.53 -3.02 -29.25
C SER A 66 1.17 -4.25 -28.59
N ALA A 67 1.12 -5.42 -29.25
CA ALA A 67 1.77 -6.63 -28.73
C ALA A 67 3.28 -6.46 -28.45
N GLU A 68 4.00 -5.74 -29.30
CA GLU A 68 5.44 -5.48 -29.09
C GLU A 68 5.69 -4.45 -27.98
N LYS A 69 4.79 -3.47 -27.82
CA LYS A 69 4.85 -2.53 -26.69
C LYS A 69 4.62 -3.24 -25.37
N LEU A 70 3.63 -4.12 -25.32
CA LEU A 70 3.35 -4.93 -24.15
C LEU A 70 4.55 -5.80 -23.77
N GLN A 71 5.21 -6.45 -24.74
CA GLN A 71 6.44 -7.21 -24.47
C GLN A 71 7.58 -6.34 -23.92
N ALA A 72 7.71 -5.10 -24.41
CA ALA A 72 8.65 -4.14 -23.86
C ALA A 72 8.30 -3.72 -22.42
N LEU A 73 7.00 -3.61 -22.08
CA LEU A 73 6.56 -3.35 -20.71
C LEU A 73 6.83 -4.53 -19.77
N ILE A 74 6.55 -5.76 -20.20
CA ILE A 74 6.89 -6.97 -19.42
C ILE A 74 8.40 -7.03 -19.17
N LEU A 75 9.22 -6.76 -20.19
CA LEU A 75 10.67 -6.70 -20.03
C LEU A 75 11.09 -5.59 -19.06
N ALA A 76 10.50 -4.40 -19.16
CA ALA A 76 10.77 -3.29 -18.25
C ALA A 76 10.43 -3.65 -16.80
N GLU A 77 9.28 -4.26 -16.55
CA GLU A 77 8.85 -4.72 -15.23
C GLU A 77 9.89 -5.67 -14.64
N SER A 78 10.29 -6.69 -15.42
CA SER A 78 11.26 -7.68 -14.98
C SER A 78 12.62 -7.06 -14.67
N VAL A 79 13.08 -6.11 -15.49
CA VAL A 79 14.34 -5.38 -15.22
C VAL A 79 14.23 -4.59 -13.92
N ILE A 80 13.16 -3.82 -13.71
CA ILE A 80 12.96 -3.03 -12.49
C ILE A 80 12.87 -3.94 -11.25
N SER A 81 12.25 -5.12 -11.37
CA SER A 81 12.20 -6.14 -10.29
C SER A 81 13.56 -6.74 -9.93
N ILE A 82 14.54 -6.65 -10.85
CA ILE A 82 15.92 -7.07 -10.60
C ILE A 82 16.73 -5.93 -9.97
N VAL A 83 16.65 -4.72 -10.52
CA VAL A 83 17.62 -3.63 -10.23
C VAL A 83 17.06 -2.48 -9.39
N GLY A 84 15.74 -2.40 -9.17
CA GLY A 84 15.07 -1.32 -8.44
C GLY A 84 14.51 -0.21 -9.34
N GLU A 85 13.62 0.59 -8.76
CA GLU A 85 12.80 1.60 -9.45
C GLU A 85 13.63 2.77 -9.99
N ASN A 86 14.76 3.10 -9.32
CA ASN A 86 15.70 4.14 -9.74
C ASN A 86 16.26 3.92 -11.16
N TRP A 87 16.18 2.69 -11.69
CA TRP A 87 16.55 2.40 -13.07
C TRP A 87 15.73 3.16 -14.12
N LEU A 88 14.52 3.62 -13.79
CA LEU A 88 13.69 4.40 -14.71
C LEU A 88 14.24 5.80 -15.02
N ILE A 89 15.08 6.34 -14.12
CA ILE A 89 15.64 7.70 -14.19
C ILE A 89 17.17 7.73 -14.21
N ASP A 90 17.80 6.56 -14.17
CA ASP A 90 19.24 6.43 -14.08
C ASP A 90 19.93 6.99 -15.34
N GLN A 91 21.05 7.69 -15.11
CA GLN A 91 21.84 8.37 -16.13
C GLN A 91 23.16 7.65 -16.46
N ASN A 92 23.34 6.40 -16.01
CA ASN A 92 24.56 5.63 -16.24
C ASN A 92 25.08 5.76 -17.68
N LYS A 93 26.21 6.44 -17.82
CA LYS A 93 26.83 6.76 -19.10
C LYS A 93 27.47 5.50 -19.66
N LEU A 94 26.99 5.03 -20.81
CA LEU A 94 27.81 4.19 -21.68
C LEU A 94 28.90 5.09 -22.28
N LEU A 95 30.02 5.23 -21.57
CA LEU A 95 31.07 6.19 -21.90
C LEU A 95 31.71 5.96 -23.29
N ASN A 96 31.55 4.78 -23.92
CA ASN A 96 32.38 4.37 -25.05
C ASN A 96 31.65 3.71 -26.24
N ASP A 97 30.32 3.67 -26.32
CA ASP A 97 29.60 3.07 -27.48
C ASP A 97 29.00 4.18 -28.37
N SER A 98 29.71 4.55 -29.44
CA SER A 98 29.34 5.64 -30.36
C SER A 98 28.06 5.41 -31.17
N GLY A 99 27.45 4.22 -31.06
CA GLY A 99 26.21 3.84 -31.75
C GLY A 99 24.93 4.05 -30.94
N ILE A 100 25.01 4.53 -29.70
CA ILE A 100 23.84 4.66 -28.81
C ILE A 100 23.46 6.13 -28.61
N VAL A 101 22.22 6.45 -28.98
CA VAL A 101 21.62 7.78 -28.75
C VAL A 101 21.47 8.00 -27.25
N ARG A 102 21.94 9.15 -26.76
CA ARG A 102 21.72 9.55 -25.36
C ARG A 102 20.24 9.78 -25.12
N ILE A 103 19.70 9.06 -24.15
CA ILE A 103 18.31 9.15 -23.73
C ILE A 103 18.23 10.15 -22.56
N PRO A 104 17.32 11.14 -22.60
CA PRO A 104 17.06 11.98 -21.43
C PRO A 104 16.69 11.14 -20.21
N ALA A 105 17.13 11.53 -19.02
CA ALA A 105 16.99 10.75 -17.79
C ALA A 105 15.54 10.32 -17.52
N ASP A 106 14.59 11.23 -17.74
CA ASP A 106 13.16 11.06 -17.54
C ASP A 106 12.45 10.28 -18.66
N ARG A 107 13.07 10.11 -19.82
CA ARG A 107 12.39 9.60 -21.02
C ARG A 107 11.90 8.18 -20.85
N CYS A 108 12.66 7.33 -20.16
CA CYS A 108 12.26 5.95 -19.90
C CYS A 108 11.02 5.91 -18.98
N LEU A 109 11.06 6.63 -17.86
CA LEU A 109 9.92 6.79 -16.95
C LEU A 109 8.65 7.23 -17.69
N LEU A 110 8.73 8.33 -18.46
CA LEU A 110 7.56 8.88 -19.16
C LEU A 110 6.99 7.90 -20.20
N LEU A 111 7.84 7.20 -20.96
CA LEU A 111 7.38 6.24 -21.97
C LEU A 111 6.75 4.98 -21.34
N VAL A 112 7.33 4.49 -20.25
CA VAL A 112 6.78 3.34 -19.50
C VAL A 112 5.44 3.72 -18.90
N LEU A 113 5.32 4.90 -18.28
CA LEU A 113 4.08 5.39 -17.69
C LEU A 113 2.97 5.53 -18.75
N GLU A 114 3.23 6.28 -19.82
CA GLU A 114 2.22 6.52 -20.86
C GLU A 114 1.80 5.21 -21.57
N SER A 115 2.75 4.33 -21.84
CA SER A 115 2.43 3.04 -22.46
C SER A 115 1.63 2.14 -21.52
N SER A 116 1.98 2.11 -20.23
CA SER A 116 1.24 1.34 -19.22
C SER A 116 -0.18 1.88 -19.05
N ARG A 117 -0.36 3.21 -19.03
CA ARG A 117 -1.69 3.85 -18.96
C ARG A 117 -2.59 3.43 -20.12
N VAL A 118 -2.07 3.45 -21.35
CA VAL A 118 -2.83 3.03 -22.55
C VAL A 118 -3.21 1.55 -22.45
N GLU A 119 -2.28 0.68 -22.09
CA GLU A 119 -2.54 -0.76 -21.95
C GLU A 119 -3.54 -1.06 -20.82
N ILE A 120 -3.47 -0.36 -19.69
CA ILE A 120 -4.46 -0.46 -18.60
C ILE A 120 -5.86 -0.13 -19.10
N ALA A 121 -6.02 1.00 -19.80
CA ALA A 121 -7.32 1.41 -20.31
C ALA A 121 -7.92 0.39 -21.28
N VAL A 122 -7.10 -0.17 -22.18
CA VAL A 122 -7.53 -1.21 -23.12
C VAL A 122 -7.88 -2.50 -22.38
N LEU A 123 -7.00 -2.98 -21.49
CA LEU A 123 -7.18 -4.25 -20.79
C LEU A 123 -8.39 -4.23 -19.86
N LEU A 124 -8.59 -3.15 -19.09
CA LEU A 124 -9.75 -3.02 -18.21
C LEU A 124 -11.06 -3.02 -19.00
N ASN A 125 -11.13 -2.27 -20.10
CA ASN A 125 -12.31 -2.26 -20.97
C ASN A 125 -12.60 -3.65 -21.57
N GLU A 126 -11.55 -4.35 -22.04
CA GLU A 126 -11.71 -5.71 -22.55
C GLU A 126 -12.13 -6.71 -21.47
N ILE A 127 -11.58 -6.59 -20.24
CA ILE A 127 -11.93 -7.45 -19.11
C ILE A 127 -13.38 -7.20 -18.68
N SER A 128 -13.82 -5.94 -18.52
CA SER A 128 -15.22 -5.60 -18.23
C SER A 128 -16.15 -6.23 -19.26
N ARG A 129 -15.89 -6.01 -20.55
CA ARG A 129 -16.70 -6.59 -21.64
C ARG A 129 -16.77 -8.11 -21.57
N LEU A 130 -15.62 -8.76 -21.38
CA LEU A 130 -15.54 -10.22 -21.30
C LEU A 130 -16.21 -10.78 -20.04
N LYS A 131 -16.19 -10.06 -18.91
CA LYS A 131 -16.81 -10.50 -17.67
C LYS A 131 -18.31 -10.26 -17.66
N TYR A 132 -18.77 -9.09 -18.09
CA TYR A 132 -20.12 -8.61 -17.84
C TYR A 132 -21.06 -8.77 -19.04
N GLU A 133 -20.54 -8.84 -20.27
CA GLU A 133 -21.39 -8.79 -21.48
C GLU A 133 -21.45 -10.10 -22.30
N GLU A 134 -20.43 -10.96 -22.29
CA GLU A 134 -20.38 -12.17 -23.14
C GLU A 134 -20.86 -13.45 -22.42
N ASN A 135 -20.94 -14.62 -23.08
CA ASN A 135 -21.32 -15.94 -22.47
C ASN A 135 -20.10 -16.84 -22.12
N GLU A 136 -20.23 -17.75 -21.14
CA GLU A 136 -19.14 -18.35 -20.33
C GLU A 136 -18.15 -19.32 -21.04
N SER A 137 -18.48 -19.90 -22.19
CA SER A 137 -17.83 -21.16 -22.63
C SER A 137 -16.40 -21.09 -23.23
N VAL A 138 -15.81 -19.92 -23.48
CA VAL A 138 -14.47 -19.76 -24.12
C VAL A 138 -13.51 -18.85 -23.30
N ARG A 139 -13.83 -18.63 -22.02
CA ARG A 139 -13.44 -17.41 -21.30
C ARG A 139 -12.13 -17.49 -20.50
N GLY A 140 -11.82 -18.63 -19.89
CA GLY A 140 -10.80 -18.72 -18.84
C GLY A 140 -9.37 -18.37 -19.29
N GLU A 141 -8.88 -18.97 -20.37
CA GLU A 141 -7.49 -18.78 -20.82
C GLU A 141 -7.25 -17.36 -21.37
N ILE A 142 -8.21 -16.81 -22.12
CA ILE A 142 -8.11 -15.45 -22.70
C ILE A 142 -8.15 -14.40 -21.60
N ILE A 143 -9.08 -14.53 -20.63
CA ILE A 143 -9.13 -13.62 -19.48
C ILE A 143 -7.85 -13.75 -18.66
N GLY A 144 -7.38 -14.97 -18.36
CA GLY A 144 -6.17 -15.19 -17.58
C GLY A 144 -4.94 -14.50 -18.19
N LEU A 145 -4.78 -14.54 -19.50
CA LEU A 145 -3.70 -13.82 -20.19
C LEU A 145 -3.84 -12.29 -20.04
N LYS A 146 -5.05 -11.74 -20.20
CA LYS A 146 -5.32 -10.30 -20.03
C LYS A 146 -5.09 -9.84 -18.60
N LEU A 147 -5.51 -10.62 -17.61
CA LEU A 147 -5.27 -10.37 -16.19
C LEU A 147 -3.77 -10.34 -15.87
N ARG A 148 -2.99 -11.29 -16.41
CA ARG A 148 -1.53 -11.30 -16.26
C ARG A 148 -0.89 -10.03 -16.84
N ASN A 149 -1.33 -9.60 -18.01
CA ASN A 149 -0.83 -8.39 -18.65
C ASN A 149 -1.21 -7.13 -17.86
N LEU A 150 -2.43 -7.09 -17.32
CA LEU A 150 -2.91 -6.00 -16.46
C LEU A 150 -2.07 -5.92 -15.18
N ALA A 151 -1.77 -7.07 -14.56
CA ALA A 151 -0.94 -7.13 -13.36
C ALA A 151 0.47 -6.57 -13.61
N VAL A 152 1.06 -6.83 -14.79
CA VAL A 152 2.34 -6.22 -15.19
C VAL A 152 2.22 -4.70 -15.30
N ALA A 153 1.17 -4.21 -15.97
CA ALA A 153 0.96 -2.77 -16.13
C ALA A 153 0.72 -2.07 -14.79
N PHE A 154 -0.11 -2.64 -13.91
CA PHE A 154 -0.28 -2.15 -12.54
C PHE A 154 1.02 -2.16 -11.74
N SER A 155 1.82 -3.22 -11.83
CA SER A 155 3.12 -3.27 -11.16
C SER A 155 4.05 -2.13 -11.61
N LEU A 156 4.04 -1.80 -12.91
CA LEU A 156 4.80 -0.65 -13.43
C LEU A 156 4.31 0.69 -12.88
N ILE A 157 2.99 0.87 -12.74
CA ILE A 157 2.40 2.06 -12.10
C ILE A 157 2.84 2.15 -10.64
N GLU A 158 2.74 1.06 -9.87
CA GLU A 158 3.17 1.02 -8.47
C GLU A 158 4.66 1.32 -8.30
N LYS A 159 5.51 0.77 -9.18
CA LYS A 159 6.95 1.08 -9.22
C LYS A 159 7.22 2.55 -9.55
N ALA A 160 6.42 3.16 -10.43
CA ALA A 160 6.51 4.59 -10.71
C ALA A 160 6.09 5.44 -9.51
N ILE A 161 5.01 5.07 -8.81
CA ILE A 161 4.56 5.72 -7.58
C ILE A 161 5.66 5.66 -6.51
N LYS A 162 6.22 4.47 -6.27
CA LYS A 162 7.31 4.27 -5.30
C LYS A 162 8.56 5.08 -5.65
N LEU A 163 8.91 5.20 -6.94
CA LEU A 163 10.02 6.05 -7.36
C LEU A 163 9.79 7.51 -6.98
N ILE A 164 8.59 8.05 -7.22
CA ILE A 164 8.27 9.45 -6.93
C ILE A 164 8.23 9.68 -5.42
N SER A 165 7.66 8.76 -4.66
CA SER A 165 7.63 8.80 -3.19
C SER A 165 9.06 8.96 -2.64
N ASN A 166 10.00 8.15 -3.12
CA ASN A 166 11.42 8.27 -2.73
C ASN A 166 12.05 9.61 -3.17
N VAL A 167 11.81 10.04 -4.41
CA VAL A 167 12.38 11.30 -4.94
C VAL A 167 11.83 12.54 -4.22
N CYS A 168 10.59 12.49 -3.72
CA CYS A 168 9.95 13.56 -2.98
C CYS A 168 10.19 13.50 -1.46
N GLY A 169 10.54 12.34 -0.91
CA GLY A 169 10.72 12.11 0.53
C GLY A 169 12.10 12.47 1.10
N ASP A 170 13.13 12.61 0.26
CA ASP A 170 14.47 13.02 0.71
C ASP A 170 14.53 14.55 0.92
N GLU A 171 14.21 15.01 2.14
CA GLU A 171 14.29 16.43 2.55
C GLU A 171 15.73 16.98 2.56
N GLU A 172 16.74 16.11 2.55
CA GLU A 172 18.12 16.49 2.23
C GLU A 172 18.27 16.63 0.72
N ALA A 173 17.75 17.74 0.20
CA ALA A 173 17.89 18.15 -1.18
C ALA A 173 19.38 18.28 -1.56
N ASP A 174 19.99 17.17 -1.98
CA ASP A 174 21.12 17.21 -2.88
C ASP A 174 20.65 17.99 -4.11
N ALA A 175 21.34 19.10 -4.41
CA ALA A 175 21.02 20.05 -5.48
C ALA A 175 21.15 19.46 -6.91
N GLY A 176 20.95 18.15 -7.07
CA GLY A 176 21.08 17.37 -8.28
C GLY A 176 19.97 16.32 -8.45
N SER A 177 18.74 16.57 -7.96
CA SER A 177 17.61 15.68 -8.26
C SER A 177 17.55 15.39 -9.78
N PRO A 178 17.57 14.11 -10.20
CA PRO A 178 17.65 13.72 -11.60
C PRO A 178 16.37 14.06 -12.40
N ILE A 179 15.29 14.46 -11.74
CA ILE A 179 13.98 14.75 -12.33
C ILE A 179 13.64 16.23 -12.19
N SER A 180 13.28 16.89 -13.30
CA SER A 180 12.78 18.26 -13.24
C SER A 180 11.36 18.33 -12.67
N GLU A 181 11.00 19.46 -12.04
CA GLU A 181 9.63 19.73 -11.58
C GLU A 181 8.59 19.56 -12.71
N SER A 182 8.94 20.00 -13.92
CA SER A 182 8.09 19.83 -15.11
C SER A 182 7.88 18.37 -15.50
N THR A 183 8.81 17.48 -15.17
CA THR A 183 8.67 16.04 -15.38
C THR A 183 7.80 15.42 -14.30
N LEU A 184 8.01 15.78 -13.03
CA LEU A 184 7.13 15.35 -11.94
C LEU A 184 5.67 15.72 -12.21
N GLY A 185 5.41 16.95 -12.67
CA GLY A 185 4.04 17.37 -13.04
C GLY A 185 3.41 16.49 -14.13
N LYS A 186 4.18 16.04 -15.13
CA LYS A 186 3.68 15.10 -16.16
C LYS A 186 3.41 13.71 -15.57
N VAL A 187 4.27 13.26 -14.66
CA VAL A 187 4.14 11.95 -14.03
C VAL A 187 2.89 11.93 -13.14
N PHE A 188 2.67 12.94 -12.30
CA PHE A 188 1.45 13.08 -11.51
C PHE A 188 0.19 13.19 -12.36
N ALA A 189 0.24 13.93 -13.48
CA ALA A 189 -0.88 14.01 -14.41
C ALA A 189 -1.21 12.62 -15.00
N GLY A 190 -0.20 11.91 -15.52
CA GLY A 190 -0.37 10.57 -16.10
C GLY A 190 -0.86 9.53 -15.07
N LEU A 191 -0.35 9.59 -13.83
CA LEU A 191 -0.84 8.74 -12.73
C LEU A 191 -2.29 9.06 -12.37
N THR A 192 -2.63 10.35 -12.19
CA THR A 192 -4.01 10.77 -11.88
C THR A 192 -4.99 10.30 -12.95
N GLU A 193 -4.63 10.44 -14.23
CA GLU A 193 -5.45 9.95 -15.34
C GLU A 193 -5.60 8.42 -15.29
N THR A 194 -4.51 7.69 -15.05
CA THR A 194 -4.53 6.22 -14.95
C THR A 194 -5.45 5.77 -13.82
N ILE A 195 -5.32 6.36 -12.64
CA ILE A 195 -6.17 6.06 -11.48
C ILE A 195 -7.62 6.44 -11.75
N GLY A 196 -7.87 7.53 -12.48
CA GLY A 196 -9.21 7.91 -12.93
C GLY A 196 -9.90 6.81 -13.75
N VAL A 197 -9.17 6.12 -14.63
CA VAL A 197 -9.65 4.98 -15.43
C VAL A 197 -9.87 3.74 -14.56
N VAL A 198 -8.97 3.46 -13.62
CA VAL A 198 -9.14 2.33 -12.68
C VAL A 198 -10.37 2.53 -11.78
N LEU A 199 -10.63 3.77 -11.34
CA LEU A 199 -11.85 4.10 -10.58
C LEU A 199 -13.12 3.94 -11.43
N GLU A 200 -13.08 4.23 -12.73
CA GLU A 200 -14.21 3.97 -13.64
C GLU A 200 -14.49 2.48 -13.77
N PHE A 201 -13.45 1.65 -13.85
CA PHE A 201 -13.58 0.19 -13.83
C PHE A 201 -14.19 -0.32 -12.52
N LEU A 202 -13.77 0.20 -11.37
CA LEU A 202 -14.35 -0.15 -10.07
C LEU A 202 -15.82 0.31 -9.95
N GLN A 203 -16.17 1.47 -10.51
CA GLN A 203 -17.54 1.95 -10.58
C GLN A 203 -18.42 1.03 -11.44
N ASP A 204 -17.92 0.62 -12.61
CA ASP A 204 -18.58 -0.34 -13.49
C ASP A 204 -18.83 -1.68 -12.78
N ALA A 205 -17.81 -2.20 -12.08
CA ALA A 205 -17.94 -3.42 -11.28
C ALA A 205 -18.98 -3.29 -10.15
N LYS A 206 -19.01 -2.15 -9.45
CA LYS A 206 -20.03 -1.83 -8.44
C LYS A 206 -21.45 -1.84 -9.03
N GLU A 207 -21.64 -1.21 -10.18
CA GLU A 207 -22.93 -1.14 -10.87
C GLU A 207 -23.44 -2.52 -11.34
N HIS A 208 -22.51 -3.42 -11.69
CA HIS A 208 -22.80 -4.81 -12.03
C HIS A 208 -22.88 -5.77 -10.82
N GLY A 209 -22.79 -5.24 -9.59
CA GLY A 209 -22.86 -6.02 -8.35
C GLY A 209 -21.68 -6.98 -8.14
N GLN A 210 -20.56 -6.74 -8.81
CA GLN A 210 -19.36 -7.57 -8.71
C GLN A 210 -18.52 -7.07 -7.54
N MET A 211 -18.23 -7.95 -6.59
CA MET A 211 -17.47 -7.59 -5.39
C MET A 211 -16.24 -8.47 -5.18
N LYS A 212 -16.09 -9.52 -6.00
CA LYS A 212 -15.06 -10.54 -5.84
C LYS A 212 -14.21 -10.70 -7.10
N GLY A 213 -12.89 -10.71 -6.93
CA GLY A 213 -11.95 -11.00 -8.00
C GLY A 213 -10.58 -10.35 -7.82
N ASP A 214 -9.53 -11.05 -8.22
CA ASP A 214 -8.14 -10.59 -8.05
C ASP A 214 -7.83 -9.31 -8.82
N ASP A 215 -8.50 -9.06 -9.95
CA ASP A 215 -8.43 -7.80 -10.68
C ASP A 215 -9.06 -6.64 -9.92
N LEU A 216 -10.16 -6.86 -9.19
CA LEU A 216 -10.78 -5.83 -8.36
C LEU A 216 -9.84 -5.49 -7.21
N ILE A 217 -9.28 -6.49 -6.54
CA ILE A 217 -8.27 -6.27 -5.50
C ILE A 217 -7.04 -5.54 -6.04
N ALA A 218 -6.49 -5.96 -7.18
CA ALA A 218 -5.33 -5.31 -7.76
C ALA A 218 -5.63 -3.86 -8.15
N SER A 219 -6.85 -3.59 -8.60
CA SER A 219 -7.34 -2.24 -8.88
C SER A 219 -7.43 -1.39 -7.60
N VAL A 220 -8.00 -1.92 -6.51
CA VAL A 220 -8.03 -1.24 -5.20
C VAL A 220 -6.61 -0.99 -4.70
N ARG A 221 -5.69 -1.94 -4.87
CA ARG A 221 -4.28 -1.81 -4.45
C ARG A 221 -3.55 -0.68 -5.17
N VAL A 222 -3.67 -0.57 -6.49
CA VAL A 222 -2.99 0.49 -7.24
C VAL A 222 -3.60 1.87 -6.93
N VAL A 223 -4.92 1.95 -6.73
CA VAL A 223 -5.58 3.17 -6.26
C VAL A 223 -5.11 3.55 -4.86
N GLY A 224 -5.12 2.62 -3.91
CA GLY A 224 -4.65 2.85 -2.54
C GLY A 224 -3.20 3.31 -2.49
N SER A 225 -2.32 2.67 -3.29
CA SER A 225 -0.91 3.04 -3.41
C SER A 225 -0.72 4.48 -3.91
N TYR A 226 -1.50 4.92 -4.91
CA TYR A 226 -1.40 6.29 -5.41
C TYR A 226 -1.98 7.31 -4.43
N LEU A 227 -3.14 7.01 -3.82
CA LEU A 227 -3.78 7.92 -2.88
C LEU A 227 -3.03 8.02 -1.56
N ALA A 228 -2.15 7.07 -1.23
CA ALA A 228 -1.20 7.22 -0.15
C ALA A 228 -0.21 8.37 -0.40
N GLU A 229 0.10 8.70 -1.66
CA GLU A 229 0.98 9.82 -2.00
C GLU A 229 0.17 11.09 -2.33
N THR A 230 -1.08 10.95 -2.77
CA THR A 230 -1.95 12.08 -3.11
C THR A 230 -3.39 11.85 -2.62
N PRO A 231 -3.66 12.00 -1.31
CA PRO A 231 -4.94 11.60 -0.68
C PRO A 231 -6.18 12.33 -1.20
N PHE A 232 -6.00 13.51 -1.79
CA PHE A 232 -7.07 14.34 -2.30
C PHE A 232 -7.24 14.26 -3.83
N ALA A 233 -6.44 13.44 -4.52
CA ALA A 233 -6.67 13.17 -5.94
C ALA A 233 -8.02 12.46 -6.13
N CYS A 234 -8.72 12.80 -7.21
CA CYS A 234 -10.01 12.19 -7.56
C CYS A 234 -11.05 12.22 -6.43
N LYS A 235 -11.00 13.21 -5.53
CA LYS A 235 -11.77 13.27 -4.27
C LYS A 235 -13.24 12.87 -4.40
N GLU A 236 -13.96 13.41 -5.40
CA GLU A 236 -15.39 13.09 -5.60
C GLU A 236 -15.62 11.62 -5.96
N LYS A 237 -14.83 11.06 -6.89
CA LYS A 237 -14.93 9.65 -7.29
C LYS A 237 -14.59 8.73 -6.12
N VAL A 238 -13.49 9.01 -5.42
CA VAL A 238 -13.05 8.22 -4.26
C VAL A 238 -14.10 8.26 -3.16
N HIS A 239 -14.67 9.43 -2.87
CA HIS A 239 -15.73 9.57 -1.87
C HIS A 239 -16.94 8.67 -2.15
N ASN A 240 -17.37 8.58 -3.41
CA ASN A 240 -18.53 7.77 -3.80
C ASN A 240 -18.24 6.26 -3.87
N LEU A 241 -16.97 5.89 -4.02
CA LEU A 241 -16.51 4.51 -4.20
C LEU A 241 -15.91 3.89 -2.94
N LEU A 242 -15.54 4.68 -1.93
CA LEU A 242 -14.76 4.20 -0.79
C LEU A 242 -15.41 3.02 -0.05
N GLU A 243 -16.72 3.10 0.20
CA GLU A 243 -17.49 2.00 0.79
C GLU A 243 -17.36 0.71 -0.04
N TYR A 244 -17.54 0.83 -1.35
CA TYR A 244 -17.40 -0.31 -2.26
C TYR A 244 -15.98 -0.85 -2.27
N MET A 245 -14.97 0.02 -2.36
CA MET A 245 -13.56 -0.39 -2.36
C MET A 245 -13.16 -1.15 -1.09
N LEU A 246 -13.71 -0.76 0.08
CA LEU A 246 -13.48 -1.46 1.35
C LEU A 246 -14.24 -2.79 1.46
N SER A 247 -15.20 -3.04 0.58
CA SER A 247 -15.97 -4.28 0.52
C SER A 247 -15.48 -5.27 -0.55
N VAL A 248 -14.49 -4.89 -1.37
CA VAL A 248 -13.93 -5.76 -2.41
C VAL A 248 -13.15 -6.92 -1.78
N GLU A 249 -13.36 -8.12 -2.32
CA GLU A 249 -12.74 -9.37 -1.89
C GLU A 249 -11.89 -10.00 -3.00
N GLY A 250 -10.82 -10.69 -2.62
CA GLY A 250 -10.01 -11.50 -3.53
C GLY A 250 -10.74 -12.79 -3.89
N GLU A 251 -10.36 -13.46 -4.98
CA GLU A 251 -11.07 -14.66 -5.44
C GLU A 251 -11.15 -15.75 -4.36
N ASP A 252 -10.06 -15.95 -3.63
CA ASP A 252 -9.94 -16.91 -2.54
C ASP A 252 -10.13 -16.30 -1.14
N GLU A 253 -10.45 -15.01 -1.07
CA GLU A 253 -10.56 -14.32 0.21
C GLU A 253 -11.95 -14.59 0.86
N PRO A 254 -12.01 -14.87 2.18
CA PRO A 254 -13.28 -15.12 2.88
C PRO A 254 -13.97 -13.85 3.38
N SER A 255 -13.29 -12.70 3.33
CA SER A 255 -13.71 -11.42 3.91
C SER A 255 -12.83 -10.31 3.32
N PRO A 256 -13.28 -9.06 3.13
CA PRO A 256 -12.51 -8.01 2.46
C PRO A 256 -11.38 -7.50 3.36
N PHE A 257 -10.25 -8.21 3.43
CA PHE A 257 -9.16 -7.89 4.34
C PHE A 257 -8.00 -7.22 3.60
N LEU A 258 -7.62 -7.75 2.44
CA LEU A 258 -6.56 -7.21 1.60
C LEU A 258 -6.93 -5.82 1.07
N SER A 259 -8.17 -5.63 0.61
CA SER A 259 -8.65 -4.32 0.15
C SER A 259 -8.53 -3.25 1.22
N ILE A 260 -8.95 -3.55 2.46
CA ILE A 260 -8.77 -2.65 3.61
C ILE A 260 -7.29 -2.39 3.86
N CYS A 261 -6.45 -3.44 3.92
CA CYS A 261 -5.00 -3.29 4.15
C CYS A 261 -4.35 -2.34 3.13
N PHE A 262 -4.70 -2.46 1.85
CA PHE A 262 -4.15 -1.61 0.79
C PHE A 262 -4.64 -0.16 0.86
N LEU A 263 -5.77 0.10 1.50
CA LEU A 263 -6.32 1.45 1.68
C LEU A 263 -5.87 2.12 2.98
N LEU A 264 -5.33 1.38 3.95
CA LEU A 264 -4.91 1.92 5.25
C LEU A 264 -3.98 3.13 5.16
N PRO A 265 -2.94 3.17 4.29
CA PRO A 265 -2.07 4.34 4.20
C PRO A 265 -2.83 5.63 3.81
N MET A 266 -3.80 5.51 2.89
CA MET A 266 -4.67 6.63 2.50
C MET A 266 -5.67 6.98 3.61
N LEU A 267 -6.31 5.98 4.23
CA LEU A 267 -7.25 6.17 5.33
C LEU A 267 -6.59 6.90 6.50
N CYS A 268 -5.37 6.53 6.86
CA CYS A 268 -4.59 7.17 7.90
C CYS A 268 -4.44 8.68 7.63
N GLN A 269 -4.16 9.06 6.38
CA GLN A 269 -3.98 10.47 6.00
C GLN A 269 -5.30 11.24 5.97
N ILE A 270 -6.35 10.70 5.35
CA ILE A 270 -7.62 11.44 5.25
C ILE A 270 -8.29 11.60 6.63
N THR A 271 -8.09 10.65 7.56
CA THR A 271 -8.67 10.71 8.91
C THR A 271 -7.93 11.68 9.85
N MET A 272 -6.78 12.24 9.44
CA MET A 272 -6.19 13.36 10.18
C MET A 272 -7.17 14.53 10.27
N ASP A 273 -7.99 14.72 9.23
CA ASP A 273 -9.08 15.70 9.18
C ASP A 273 -10.41 15.12 9.68
N ILE A 274 -11.26 15.97 10.27
CA ILE A 274 -12.61 15.61 10.69
C ILE A 274 -13.52 15.23 9.52
N GLU A 275 -13.37 15.84 8.35
CA GLU A 275 -14.15 15.49 7.16
C GLU A 275 -13.87 14.06 6.70
N GLY A 276 -12.61 13.61 6.75
CA GLY A 276 -12.26 12.23 6.43
C GLY A 276 -12.77 11.24 7.47
N CYS A 277 -12.74 11.61 8.76
CA CYS A 277 -13.39 10.81 9.80
C CYS A 277 -14.90 10.67 9.57
N LYS A 278 -15.61 11.78 9.26
CA LYS A 278 -17.05 11.78 8.95
C LYS A 278 -17.38 10.95 7.70
N MET A 279 -16.51 10.99 6.69
CA MET A 279 -16.65 10.17 5.49
C MET A 279 -16.59 8.68 5.86
N LEU A 280 -15.53 8.23 6.52
CA LEU A 280 -15.36 6.81 6.86
C LEU A 280 -16.44 6.32 7.84
N ALA A 281 -16.93 7.22 8.68
CA ALA A 281 -18.02 6.99 9.62
C ALA A 281 -19.37 6.72 8.97
N SER A 282 -19.71 7.45 7.90
CA SER A 282 -21.08 7.52 7.37
C SER A 282 -21.60 6.19 6.84
N PHE A 283 -20.70 5.28 6.45
CA PHE A 283 -20.99 3.93 5.99
C PHE A 283 -20.40 2.85 6.92
N GLY A 284 -19.95 3.21 8.13
CA GLY A 284 -19.45 2.24 9.11
C GLY A 284 -18.05 1.67 8.84
N GLY A 285 -17.27 2.24 7.91
CA GLY A 285 -15.95 1.71 7.53
C GLY A 285 -14.91 1.70 8.66
N HIS A 286 -15.11 2.50 9.72
CA HIS A 286 -14.30 2.44 10.92
C HIS A 286 -14.39 1.07 11.62
N ASN A 287 -15.53 0.40 11.58
CA ASN A 287 -15.69 -0.96 12.09
C ASN A 287 -14.89 -1.96 11.26
N SER A 288 -14.93 -1.82 9.93
CA SER A 288 -14.13 -2.64 9.01
C SER A 288 -12.62 -2.49 9.28
N VAL A 289 -12.15 -1.27 9.56
CA VAL A 289 -10.75 -1.02 9.95
C VAL A 289 -10.41 -1.69 11.30
N ILE A 290 -11.31 -1.65 12.28
CA ILE A 290 -11.11 -2.33 13.58
C ILE A 290 -11.01 -3.84 13.40
N GLU A 291 -11.93 -4.45 12.64
CA GLU A 291 -11.92 -5.88 12.37
C GLU A 291 -10.65 -6.30 11.61
N CYS A 292 -10.23 -5.49 10.65
CA CYS A 292 -8.96 -5.67 9.94
C CYS A 292 -7.77 -5.63 10.90
N LEU A 293 -7.70 -4.65 11.80
CA LEU A 293 -6.65 -4.57 12.83
C LEU A 293 -6.63 -5.81 13.74
N VAL A 294 -7.79 -6.25 14.23
CA VAL A 294 -7.90 -7.45 15.07
C VAL A 294 -7.36 -8.68 14.32
N LYS A 295 -7.70 -8.83 13.04
CA LYS A 295 -7.20 -9.91 12.18
C LYS A 295 -5.69 -9.81 11.96
N MET A 296 -5.15 -8.62 11.67
CA MET A 296 -3.71 -8.41 11.51
C MET A 296 -2.92 -8.76 12.78
N ILE A 297 -3.40 -8.34 13.95
CA ILE A 297 -2.80 -8.68 15.24
C ILE A 297 -2.75 -10.20 15.43
N GLY A 298 -3.84 -10.91 15.11
CA GLY A 298 -3.88 -12.38 15.17
C GLY A 298 -2.88 -13.07 14.24
N LEU A 299 -2.53 -12.41 13.13
CA LEU A 299 -1.57 -12.88 12.13
C LEU A 299 -0.13 -12.37 12.36
N THR A 300 0.16 -11.66 13.44
CA THR A 300 1.52 -11.12 13.70
C THR A 300 2.61 -12.22 13.75
N SER A 301 2.26 -13.44 14.14
CA SER A 301 3.18 -14.58 14.10
C SER A 301 3.56 -15.04 12.67
N THR A 302 2.82 -14.62 11.64
CA THR A 302 3.00 -15.04 10.25
C THR A 302 3.69 -13.99 9.36
N GLY A 303 4.22 -12.91 9.93
CA GLY A 303 5.06 -11.94 9.21
C GLY A 303 4.33 -10.76 8.57
N VAL A 304 3.20 -10.31 9.13
CA VAL A 304 2.56 -9.04 8.75
C VAL A 304 3.49 -7.87 9.05
N ASP A 305 3.59 -6.91 8.13
CA ASP A 305 4.41 -5.70 8.32
C ASP A 305 3.86 -4.88 9.50
N SER A 306 4.73 -4.55 10.45
CA SER A 306 4.37 -3.76 11.62
C SER A 306 3.89 -2.36 11.21
N SER A 307 4.38 -1.82 10.09
CA SER A 307 3.94 -0.52 9.57
C SER A 307 2.44 -0.47 9.29
N THR A 308 1.87 -1.55 8.74
CA THR A 308 0.45 -1.62 8.37
C THR A 308 -0.44 -1.66 9.61
N ILE A 309 0.03 -2.34 10.67
CA ILE A 309 -0.66 -2.35 11.97
C ILE A 309 -0.70 -0.94 12.56
N PHE A 310 0.41 -0.20 12.53
CA PHE A 310 0.45 1.18 12.99
C PHE A 310 -0.51 2.09 12.20
N MET A 311 -0.58 1.98 10.86
CA MET A 311 -1.52 2.76 10.05
C MET A 311 -2.99 2.50 10.43
N ALA A 312 -3.35 1.26 10.74
CA ALA A 312 -4.69 0.94 11.26
C ALA A 312 -4.92 1.51 12.65
N CYS A 313 -3.93 1.42 13.54
CA CYS A 313 -3.99 2.04 14.86
C CYS A 313 -4.18 3.56 14.78
N ASP A 314 -3.42 4.25 13.93
CA ASP A 314 -3.51 5.70 13.72
C ASP A 314 -4.88 6.09 13.17
N THR A 315 -5.39 5.34 12.17
CA THR A 315 -6.74 5.53 11.63
C THR A 315 -7.80 5.43 12.74
N ILE A 316 -7.72 4.40 13.59
CA ILE A 316 -8.67 4.20 14.70
C ILE A 316 -8.51 5.30 15.76
N MET A 317 -7.27 5.67 16.11
CA MET A 317 -6.98 6.74 17.07
C MET A 317 -7.55 8.08 16.59
N ASN A 318 -7.37 8.41 15.31
CA ASN A 318 -7.92 9.62 14.70
C ASN A 318 -9.43 9.72 14.86
N ILE A 319 -10.16 8.61 14.64
CA ILE A 319 -11.62 8.55 14.78
C ILE A 319 -12.02 8.63 16.25
N LEU A 320 -11.34 7.90 17.14
CA LEU A 320 -11.63 7.92 18.58
C LEU A 320 -11.43 9.31 19.19
N LEU A 321 -10.37 10.03 18.79
CA LEU A 321 -10.09 11.39 19.25
C LEU A 321 -11.16 12.40 18.81
N LYS A 322 -11.80 12.17 17.67
CA LYS A 322 -12.82 13.06 17.09
C LYS A 322 -14.26 12.53 17.27
N ARG A 323 -14.45 11.48 18.07
CA ARG A 323 -15.72 10.72 18.16
C ARG A 323 -16.94 11.57 18.54
N GLU A 324 -16.76 12.57 19.40
CA GLU A 324 -17.83 13.46 19.84
C GLU A 324 -18.28 14.39 18.71
N ASP A 325 -17.32 14.91 17.94
CA ASP A 325 -17.59 15.84 16.83
C ASP A 325 -18.19 15.15 15.59
N ILE A 326 -17.90 13.87 15.41
CA ILE A 326 -18.46 13.04 14.32
C ILE A 326 -19.80 12.39 14.69
N GLY A 327 -20.19 12.40 15.97
CA GLY A 327 -21.50 11.91 16.43
C GLY A 327 -21.71 10.39 16.30
N ILE A 328 -20.64 9.60 16.32
CA ILE A 328 -20.72 8.14 16.17
C ILE A 328 -20.77 7.46 17.54
N GLN A 329 -21.61 6.43 17.64
CA GLN A 329 -21.49 5.42 18.68
C GLN A 329 -20.84 4.17 18.10
N PHE A 330 -19.76 3.73 18.72
CA PHE A 330 -19.10 2.49 18.36
C PHE A 330 -19.90 1.30 18.87
N ASP A 331 -19.90 0.20 18.12
CA ASP A 331 -20.43 -1.07 18.59
C ASP A 331 -19.59 -1.58 19.77
N GLY A 332 -20.24 -1.75 20.93
CA GLY A 332 -19.60 -2.26 22.13
C GLY A 332 -18.92 -3.62 21.91
N SER A 333 -19.50 -4.51 21.08
CA SER A 333 -18.90 -5.82 20.80
C SER A 333 -17.57 -5.70 20.07
N ILE A 334 -17.51 -4.84 19.04
CA ILE A 334 -16.30 -4.61 18.22
C ILE A 334 -15.20 -3.98 19.07
N GLN A 335 -15.55 -3.03 19.95
CA GLN A 335 -14.61 -2.44 20.90
C GLN A 335 -14.02 -3.50 21.85
N MET A 336 -14.83 -4.45 22.31
CA MET A 336 -14.34 -5.53 23.19
C MET A 336 -13.34 -6.44 22.48
N HIS A 337 -13.61 -6.80 21.22
CA HIS A 337 -12.68 -7.59 20.40
C HIS A 337 -11.37 -6.85 20.18
N LEU A 338 -11.42 -5.54 19.93
CA LEU A 338 -10.23 -4.71 19.80
C LEU A 338 -9.40 -4.65 21.09
N LEU A 339 -10.04 -4.41 22.24
CA LEU A 339 -9.34 -4.41 23.54
C LEU A 339 -8.65 -5.75 23.82
N ALA A 340 -9.33 -6.86 23.53
CA ALA A 340 -8.76 -8.20 23.68
C ALA A 340 -7.54 -8.41 22.75
N ALA A 341 -7.65 -7.98 21.49
CA ALA A 341 -6.57 -8.08 20.53
C ALA A 341 -5.35 -7.24 20.96
N LEU A 342 -5.53 -5.98 21.36
CA LEU A 342 -4.45 -5.11 21.84
C LEU A 342 -3.76 -5.66 23.10
N ALA A 343 -4.54 -6.24 24.02
CA ALA A 343 -4.01 -6.91 25.20
C ALA A 343 -3.13 -8.13 24.83
N SER A 344 -3.52 -8.89 23.80
CA SER A 344 -2.72 -10.02 23.31
C SER A 344 -1.48 -9.58 22.53
N TRP A 345 -1.59 -8.52 21.71
CA TRP A 345 -0.49 -7.98 20.92
C TRP A 345 0.69 -7.52 21.78
N THR A 346 0.38 -7.00 22.97
CA THR A 346 1.36 -6.40 23.87
C THR A 346 1.93 -7.34 24.92
N GLU A 347 1.44 -8.59 25.03
CA GLU A 347 1.74 -9.48 26.15
C GLU A 347 3.24 -9.78 26.30
N ASN A 348 3.94 -10.03 25.18
CA ASN A 348 5.36 -10.42 25.18
C ASN A 348 6.28 -9.43 24.47
N THR A 349 5.75 -8.35 23.90
CA THR A 349 6.58 -7.33 23.23
C THR A 349 7.27 -6.44 24.25
N THR A 350 8.49 -5.99 23.99
CA THR A 350 9.14 -4.88 24.73
C THR A 350 9.21 -3.61 23.90
N ASP A 351 8.63 -3.61 22.71
CA ASP A 351 8.59 -2.46 21.81
C ASP A 351 7.72 -1.36 22.42
N GLN A 352 8.35 -0.22 22.70
CA GLN A 352 7.70 0.89 23.37
C GLN A 352 6.63 1.54 22.49
N SER A 353 6.86 1.67 21.19
CA SER A 353 5.89 2.26 20.27
C SER A 353 4.61 1.41 20.20
N VAL A 354 4.74 0.08 20.22
CA VAL A 354 3.59 -0.84 20.31
C VAL A 354 2.83 -0.67 21.64
N ILE A 355 3.56 -0.61 22.77
CA ILE A 355 2.96 -0.43 24.10
C ILE A 355 2.20 0.91 24.19
N MET A 356 2.81 2.00 23.71
CA MET A 356 2.22 3.34 23.74
C MET A 356 0.99 3.45 22.84
N MET A 357 1.08 2.93 21.61
CA MET A 357 -0.03 2.94 20.66
C MET A 357 -1.24 2.16 21.19
N ALA A 358 -1.01 0.91 21.64
CA ALA A 358 -2.07 0.07 22.19
C ALA A 358 -2.69 0.69 23.46
N SER A 359 -1.86 1.24 24.35
CA SER A 359 -2.33 1.90 25.58
C SER A 359 -3.16 3.15 25.28
N THR A 360 -2.81 3.90 24.23
CA THR A 360 -3.54 5.10 23.80
C THR A 360 -4.94 4.73 23.32
N ILE A 361 -5.06 3.76 22.42
CA ILE A 361 -6.36 3.27 21.92
C ILE A 361 -7.20 2.71 23.08
N CYS A 362 -6.60 1.90 23.97
CA CYS A 362 -7.31 1.38 25.15
C CYS A 362 -7.85 2.50 26.04
N SER A 363 -7.04 3.52 26.31
CA SER A 363 -7.42 4.66 27.15
C SER A 363 -8.58 5.47 26.55
N LEU A 364 -8.60 5.64 25.24
CA LEU A 364 -9.69 6.31 24.53
C LEU A 364 -10.99 5.48 24.59
N ILE A 365 -10.91 4.16 24.45
CA ILE A 365 -12.08 3.27 24.55
C ILE A 365 -12.61 3.22 25.98
N PHE A 366 -11.73 3.15 26.99
CA PHE A 366 -12.11 3.17 28.40
C PHE A 366 -12.93 4.40 28.77
N ASP A 367 -12.66 5.53 28.14
CA ASP A 367 -13.43 6.73 28.37
C ASP A 367 -14.91 6.61 27.94
N SER A 368 -15.25 5.65 27.06
CA SER A 368 -16.64 5.35 26.65
C SER A 368 -17.27 4.11 27.31
N THR A 369 -16.57 3.40 28.20
CA THR A 369 -17.07 2.16 28.82
C THR A 369 -16.81 2.11 30.34
N SER A 370 -17.03 0.96 30.98
CA SER A 370 -16.76 0.71 32.40
C SER A 370 -16.24 -0.71 32.65
N GLU A 371 -15.58 -0.94 33.79
CA GLU A 371 -15.09 -2.27 34.16
C GLU A 371 -16.22 -3.30 34.27
N GLU A 372 -17.37 -2.89 34.79
CA GLU A 372 -18.56 -3.75 34.86
C GLU A 372 -19.07 -4.15 33.47
N ALA A 373 -19.10 -3.19 32.53
CA ALA A 373 -19.48 -3.47 31.14
C ALA A 373 -18.49 -4.43 30.46
N LEU A 374 -17.19 -4.30 30.73
CA LEU A 374 -16.17 -5.24 30.26
C LEU A 374 -16.42 -6.65 30.81
N LEU A 375 -16.56 -6.80 32.14
CA LEU A 375 -16.67 -8.11 32.79
C LEU A 375 -17.97 -8.86 32.46
N ASN A 376 -19.02 -8.14 32.08
CA ASN A 376 -20.28 -8.72 31.63
C ASN A 376 -20.23 -9.24 30.18
N HIS A 377 -19.18 -8.93 29.41
CA HIS A 377 -19.06 -9.37 28.03
C HIS A 377 -18.51 -10.81 27.94
N PRO A 378 -19.12 -11.72 27.16
CA PRO A 378 -18.78 -13.15 27.16
C PRO A 378 -17.33 -13.44 26.72
N ASN A 379 -16.75 -12.55 25.92
CA ASN A 379 -15.37 -12.69 25.43
C ASN A 379 -14.33 -11.97 26.32
N VAL A 380 -14.74 -11.25 27.37
CA VAL A 380 -13.83 -10.47 28.23
C VAL A 380 -13.87 -11.02 29.65
N GLY A 381 -12.94 -11.94 29.92
CA GLY A 381 -12.72 -12.46 31.27
C GLY A 381 -11.73 -11.62 32.08
N ARG A 382 -11.63 -11.90 33.38
CA ARG A 382 -10.65 -11.26 34.28
C ARG A 382 -9.19 -11.41 33.80
N ALA A 383 -8.88 -12.45 33.03
CA ALA A 383 -7.57 -12.61 32.40
C ALA A 383 -7.24 -11.47 31.41
N ILE A 384 -8.19 -11.03 30.60
CA ILE A 384 -7.99 -9.93 29.65
C ILE A 384 -7.89 -8.60 30.41
N LEU A 385 -8.72 -8.40 31.44
CA LEU A 385 -8.64 -7.22 32.30
C LEU A 385 -7.26 -7.10 32.98
N ASN A 386 -6.69 -8.22 33.44
CA ASN A 386 -5.33 -8.25 33.99
C ASN A 386 -4.28 -7.86 32.95
N LYS A 387 -4.38 -8.35 31.71
CA LYS A 387 -3.46 -7.99 30.62
C LYS A 387 -3.57 -6.51 30.26
N LEU A 388 -4.79 -5.97 30.15
CA LEU A 388 -5.04 -4.54 29.94
C LEU A 388 -4.46 -3.70 31.09
N SER A 389 -4.64 -4.15 32.33
CA SER A 389 -4.05 -3.49 33.49
C SER A 389 -2.53 -3.46 33.43
N GLN A 390 -1.89 -4.56 33.04
CA GLN A 390 -0.43 -4.63 32.86
C GLN A 390 0.04 -3.72 31.72
N LEU A 391 -0.70 -3.67 30.61
CA LEU A 391 -0.41 -2.76 29.50
C LEU A 391 -0.39 -1.30 29.95
N ILE A 392 -1.41 -0.84 30.67
CA ILE A 392 -1.46 0.54 31.18
C ILE A 392 -0.36 0.81 32.23
N VAL A 393 -0.05 -0.16 33.09
CA VAL A 393 1.07 -0.04 34.04
C VAL A 393 2.38 0.14 33.29
N ARG A 394 2.62 -0.65 32.24
CA ARG A 394 3.85 -0.60 31.46
C ARG A 394 4.02 0.72 30.71
N SER A 395 2.97 1.24 30.07
CA SER A 395 3.05 2.55 29.39
C SER A 395 3.34 3.70 30.35
N MET A 396 2.80 3.66 31.58
CA MET A 396 3.04 4.69 32.59
C MET A 396 4.42 4.59 33.26
N ALA A 397 5.06 3.40 33.25
CA ALA A 397 6.38 3.20 33.84
C ALA A 397 7.51 3.75 32.95
N THR A 398 7.38 3.66 31.62
CA THR A 398 8.46 4.01 30.69
C THR A 398 8.86 5.49 30.75
N TYR A 399 7.93 6.41 31.09
CA TYR A 399 8.23 7.83 31.19
C TYR A 399 9.12 8.20 32.41
N GLY A 400 9.35 7.27 33.35
CA GLY A 400 10.22 7.47 34.51
C GLY A 400 11.72 7.29 34.24
N GLN A 401 12.11 6.72 33.08
CA GLN A 401 13.50 6.42 32.73
C GLN A 401 13.92 7.20 31.47
N GLY A 402 14.87 8.14 31.64
CA GLY A 402 15.40 9.10 30.67
C GLY A 402 15.27 8.81 29.16
N MET A 403 14.80 9.83 28.43
CA MET A 403 14.52 9.85 26.98
C MET A 403 15.76 9.81 26.08
N THR A 404 15.66 9.08 24.98
CA THR A 404 16.46 9.22 23.75
C THR A 404 15.68 10.01 22.69
N ASP A 405 16.36 10.56 21.68
CA ASP A 405 15.83 11.58 20.72
C ASP A 405 14.58 11.19 19.89
N ASP A 406 14.17 9.92 19.82
CA ASP A 406 12.91 9.46 19.20
C ASP A 406 11.63 9.84 20.00
N GLY A 407 11.79 10.45 21.18
CA GLY A 407 10.72 10.60 22.18
C GLY A 407 9.57 11.56 21.89
N LYS A 408 9.51 12.29 20.76
CA LYS A 408 8.45 13.31 20.55
C LYS A 408 7.07 12.71 20.28
N ALA A 409 6.96 11.70 19.41
CA ALA A 409 5.67 11.05 19.11
C ALA A 409 5.14 10.29 20.34
N ASP A 410 6.03 9.61 21.06
CA ASP A 410 5.68 8.91 22.31
C ASP A 410 5.26 9.87 23.43
N VAL A 411 5.78 11.11 23.44
CA VAL A 411 5.35 12.17 24.37
C VAL A 411 3.89 12.57 24.13
N ASP A 412 3.46 12.70 22.86
CA ASP A 412 2.07 13.05 22.53
C ASP A 412 1.10 11.92 22.92
N LEU A 413 1.45 10.66 22.65
CA LEU A 413 0.69 9.50 23.09
C LEU A 413 0.57 9.42 24.62
N HIS A 414 1.67 9.67 25.34
CA HIS A 414 1.66 9.69 26.79
C HIS A 414 0.77 10.79 27.37
N GLN A 415 0.76 11.98 26.75
CA GLN A 415 -0.15 13.07 27.14
C GLN A 415 -1.61 12.67 26.97
N ILE A 416 -1.96 11.97 25.89
CA ILE A 416 -3.31 11.44 25.67
C ILE A 416 -3.68 10.46 26.79
N ILE A 417 -2.83 9.45 27.06
CA ILE A 417 -3.08 8.46 28.13
C ILE A 417 -3.26 9.14 29.48
N SER A 418 -2.36 10.08 29.83
CA SER A 418 -2.39 10.80 31.10
C SER A 418 -3.64 11.66 31.27
N LYS A 419 -4.05 12.37 30.19
CA LYS A 419 -5.27 13.18 30.19
C LYS A 419 -6.50 12.30 30.37
N GLN A 420 -6.56 11.17 29.66
CA GLN A 420 -7.71 10.27 29.70
C GLN A 420 -7.83 9.51 31.03
N TYR A 421 -6.72 9.21 31.70
CA TYR A 421 -6.72 8.52 32.98
C TYR A 421 -7.67 9.17 34.01
N GLY A 422 -7.69 10.51 34.08
CA GLY A 422 -8.60 11.22 34.98
C GLY A 422 -10.09 10.96 34.70
N GLY A 423 -10.46 10.73 33.44
CA GLY A 423 -11.84 10.53 32.99
C GLY A 423 -12.38 9.11 33.21
N TRP A 424 -11.54 8.08 33.13
CA TRP A 424 -11.98 6.69 33.25
C TRP A 424 -11.50 5.97 34.52
N ALA A 425 -10.45 6.40 35.23
CA ALA A 425 -9.86 5.63 36.33
C ALA A 425 -10.84 5.22 37.44
N ASN A 426 -11.84 6.05 37.74
CA ASN A 426 -12.84 5.71 38.77
C ASN A 426 -13.84 4.63 38.30
N ARG A 427 -14.02 4.46 36.98
CA ARG A 427 -14.82 3.38 36.37
C ARG A 427 -14.06 2.06 36.23
N PHE A 428 -12.75 2.07 36.50
CA PHE A 428 -11.84 0.93 36.38
C PHE A 428 -11.01 0.71 37.66
N PRO A 429 -11.64 0.31 38.78
CA PRO A 429 -10.97 0.14 40.06
C PRO A 429 -9.83 -0.88 40.07
N GLU A 430 -9.87 -1.97 39.28
CA GLU A 430 -8.78 -2.95 39.23
C GLU A 430 -7.51 -2.36 38.58
N ILE A 431 -7.67 -1.67 37.45
CA ILE A 431 -6.55 -1.00 36.75
C ILE A 431 -5.96 0.11 37.64
N LYS A 432 -6.82 0.89 38.29
CA LYS A 432 -6.41 1.95 39.23
C LYS A 432 -5.57 1.39 40.38
N LYS A 433 -5.96 0.25 40.96
CA LYS A 433 -5.19 -0.42 42.03
C LYS A 433 -3.83 -0.89 41.55
N ALA A 434 -3.73 -1.49 40.36
CA ALA A 434 -2.47 -1.96 39.81
C ALA A 434 -1.46 -0.80 39.62
N LEU A 435 -1.93 0.36 39.14
CA LEU A 435 -1.11 1.56 39.02
C LEU A 435 -0.66 2.13 40.36
N GLN A 436 -1.49 2.04 41.40
CA GLN A 436 -1.12 2.48 42.75
C GLN A 436 -0.03 1.58 43.37
N LEU A 437 -0.10 0.27 43.13
CA LEU A 437 0.91 -0.68 43.59
C LEU A 437 2.27 -0.51 42.91
N MET A 438 2.31 0.04 41.69
CA MET A 438 3.57 0.36 41.00
C MET A 438 4.27 1.60 41.56
N LYS A 439 3.54 2.52 42.22
CA LYS A 439 4.10 3.75 42.80
C LYS A 439 4.64 3.57 44.23
N GLN A 440 4.44 2.39 44.82
CA GLN A 440 4.99 1.98 46.12
C GLN A 440 6.25 1.15 45.90
#